data_AF-A0A3E2NBU9-F1
#
_entry.id   AF-A0A3E2NBU9-F1
#
_cell.length_a   1.000
_cell.length_b   1.000
_cell.length_c   1.000
_cell.angle_alpha   90.00
_cell.angle_beta   90.00
_cell.angle_gamma   90.00
#
_symmetry.space_group_name_H-M   'P 1'
#
loop_
_entity.id
_entity.type
_entity.pdbx_description
1 polymer ?
#
loop_
_entity_poly.entity_id
_entity_poly.type
_entity_poly.pdbx_seq_one_letter_code
_entity_poly.pdbx_strand_id
1 'polypeptide(L)'
;MQGFLKPYQVAQIKKKYPSGTRIELDGMDGERDMPVGLKGTVQYVDDAGQLGMSWDNGRTLSLIPNEDQFHIIQPEQRAEDNKIRVLVVEPGKAPYAQQIENDYRAMQTMVDGSIEFFPLPELGCHLYCNDEGKLNGLPGNRRLDNKDIICGTFFICADDGHGNDISLNDKQLRYYTERFREPERYSDEEAHHVECVIKVMPSASDSIEDVMRMLGLLQDGNDEMER
;
A
#
# COMPACT_ATOMS: atom_id res chain seq x y z
N MET A 1 -7.31 21.31 36.28
CA MET A 1 -8.57 20.68 35.83
C MET A 1 -8.23 19.85 34.61
N GLN A 2 -8.36 18.52 34.70
CA GLN A 2 -8.24 17.62 33.55
C GLN A 2 -9.25 18.10 32.50
N GLY A 3 -8.77 18.52 31.34
CA GLY A 3 -9.65 19.07 30.30
C GLY A 3 -10.44 17.93 29.64
N PHE A 4 -11.76 18.03 29.65
CA PHE A 4 -12.62 17.14 28.86
C PHE A 4 -12.20 17.17 27.38
N LEU A 5 -12.26 16.01 26.72
CA LEU A 5 -11.98 15.92 25.28
C LEU A 5 -12.94 16.81 24.49
N LYS A 6 -12.43 17.51 23.48
CA LYS A 6 -13.25 18.27 22.55
C LYS A 6 -14.06 17.32 21.66
N PRO A 7 -15.24 17.72 21.15
CA PRO A 7 -16.09 16.85 20.30
C PRO A 7 -15.36 16.24 19.09
N TYR A 8 -14.45 16.98 18.47
CA TYR A 8 -13.67 16.46 17.34
C TYR A 8 -12.73 15.31 17.76
N GLN A 9 -12.18 15.35 18.98
CA GLN A 9 -11.28 14.31 19.48
C GLN A 9 -12.06 13.02 19.72
N VAL A 10 -13.26 13.12 20.31
CA VAL A 10 -14.17 11.99 20.47
C VAL A 10 -14.58 11.40 19.12
N ALA A 11 -14.83 12.25 18.11
CA ALA A 11 -15.13 11.78 16.75
C ALA A 11 -13.96 11.01 16.11
N GLN A 12 -12.70 11.42 16.35
CA GLN A 12 -11.53 10.67 15.89
C GLN A 12 -11.38 9.34 16.60
N ILE A 13 -11.64 9.28 17.92
CA ILE A 13 -11.62 8.03 18.69
C ILE A 13 -12.69 7.06 18.16
N LYS A 14 -13.91 7.55 17.92
CA LYS A 14 -15.01 6.77 17.31
C LYS A 14 -14.64 6.20 15.94
N LYS A 15 -13.92 6.97 15.13
CA LYS A 15 -13.44 6.51 13.82
C LYS A 15 -12.34 5.46 13.94
N LYS A 16 -11.44 5.60 14.92
CA LYS A 16 -10.31 4.69 15.13
C LYS A 16 -10.73 3.37 15.76
N TYR A 17 -11.73 3.38 16.64
CA TYR A 17 -12.20 2.21 17.39
C TYR A 17 -13.71 2.01 17.19
N PRO A 18 -14.16 1.63 15.98
CA PRO A 18 -15.57 1.30 15.76
C PRO A 18 -16.00 0.09 16.60
N SER A 19 -17.31 -0.05 16.81
CA SER A 19 -17.88 -1.25 17.43
C SER A 19 -17.43 -2.52 16.68
N GLY A 20 -17.06 -3.56 17.41
CA GLY A 20 -16.50 -4.80 16.87
C GLY A 20 -14.97 -4.83 16.78
N THR A 21 -14.28 -3.70 17.00
CA THR A 21 -12.81 -3.67 17.01
C THR A 21 -12.26 -4.61 18.09
N ARG A 22 -11.29 -5.44 17.73
CA ARG A 22 -10.64 -6.36 18.65
C ARG A 22 -9.40 -5.73 19.25
N ILE A 23 -9.22 -5.86 20.56
CA ILE A 23 -8.13 -5.23 21.32
C ILE A 23 -7.46 -6.27 22.21
N GLU A 24 -6.14 -6.17 22.33
CA GLU A 24 -5.33 -6.87 23.33
C GLU A 24 -4.82 -5.85 24.35
N LEU A 25 -4.92 -6.19 25.63
CA LEU A 25 -4.47 -5.35 26.73
C LEU A 25 -2.96 -5.52 26.96
N ASP A 26 -2.23 -4.41 26.90
CA ASP A 26 -0.78 -4.40 27.19
C ASP A 26 -0.49 -4.03 28.65
N GLY A 27 -1.40 -3.29 29.30
CA GLY A 27 -1.30 -2.96 30.72
C GLY A 27 -2.40 -2.02 31.21
N MET A 28 -2.86 -2.24 32.44
CA MET A 28 -3.86 -1.44 33.15
C MET A 28 -3.53 -1.38 34.64
N ASP A 29 -3.42 -0.18 35.19
CA ASP A 29 -3.01 0.01 36.58
C ASP A 29 -4.13 -0.34 37.57
N GLY A 30 -3.78 -1.06 38.64
CA GLY A 30 -4.67 -1.28 39.79
C GLY A 30 -5.69 -2.41 39.66
N GLU A 31 -5.81 -3.06 38.50
CA GLU A 31 -6.85 -4.06 38.23
C GLU A 31 -6.30 -5.50 38.21
N ARG A 32 -6.61 -6.27 39.26
CA ARG A 32 -6.05 -7.63 39.45
C ARG A 32 -6.56 -8.66 38.44
N ASP A 33 -7.74 -8.44 37.89
CA ASP A 33 -8.41 -9.38 36.98
C ASP A 33 -8.21 -9.03 35.50
N MET A 34 -7.27 -8.12 35.21
CA MET A 34 -6.97 -7.61 33.87
C MET A 34 -5.52 -7.93 33.48
N PRO A 35 -5.19 -9.21 33.20
CA PRO A 35 -3.83 -9.59 32.83
C PRO A 35 -3.43 -9.03 31.47
N VAL A 36 -2.13 -8.77 31.30
CA VAL A 36 -1.52 -8.48 30.00
C VAL A 36 -1.80 -9.63 29.02
N GLY A 37 -2.12 -9.30 27.77
CA GLY A 37 -2.54 -10.24 26.74
C GLY A 37 -4.04 -10.58 26.78
N LEU A 38 -4.81 -10.03 27.73
CA LEU A 38 -6.26 -10.21 27.75
C LEU A 38 -6.88 -9.55 26.51
N LYS A 39 -7.72 -10.31 25.81
CA LYS A 39 -8.37 -9.85 24.58
C LYS A 39 -9.82 -9.44 24.85
N GLY A 40 -10.27 -8.40 24.16
CA GLY A 40 -11.61 -7.83 24.31
C GLY A 40 -12.12 -7.19 23.03
N THR A 41 -13.42 -6.98 22.94
CA THR A 41 -14.09 -6.37 21.78
C THR A 41 -14.73 -5.05 22.18
N VAL A 42 -14.50 -4.00 21.39
CA VAL A 42 -15.13 -2.69 21.55
C VAL A 42 -16.63 -2.81 21.28
N GLN A 43 -17.46 -2.44 22.25
CA GLN A 43 -18.91 -2.37 22.10
C GLN A 43 -19.35 -1.00 21.59
N TYR A 44 -18.81 0.06 22.18
CA TYR A 44 -19.10 1.45 21.82
C TYR A 44 -17.98 2.39 22.31
N VAL A 45 -17.96 3.62 21.79
CA VAL A 45 -17.18 4.73 22.34
C VAL A 45 -18.17 5.77 22.85
N ASP A 46 -18.06 6.14 24.13
CA ASP A 46 -18.95 7.12 24.74
C ASP A 46 -18.63 8.57 24.33
N ASP A 47 -19.34 9.53 24.92
CA ASP A 47 -19.13 10.97 24.71
C ASP A 47 -17.93 11.54 25.48
N ALA A 48 -17.39 10.80 26.45
CA ALA A 48 -16.14 11.11 27.13
C ALA A 48 -14.91 10.57 26.38
N GLY A 49 -15.11 9.73 25.35
CA GLY A 49 -14.05 9.09 24.56
C GLY A 49 -13.49 7.80 25.18
N GLN A 50 -14.19 7.21 26.15
CA GLN A 50 -13.86 5.90 26.69
C GLN A 50 -14.45 4.80 25.80
N LEU A 51 -13.73 3.69 25.72
CA LEU A 51 -14.15 2.52 24.95
C LEU A 51 -14.86 1.57 25.91
N GLY A 52 -16.18 1.40 25.74
CA GLY A 52 -16.91 0.34 26.42
C GLY A 52 -16.50 -1.01 25.85
N MET A 53 -15.90 -1.87 26.67
CA MET A 53 -15.35 -3.15 26.24
C MET A 53 -16.21 -4.33 26.69
N SER A 54 -16.13 -5.42 25.94
CA SER A 54 -16.50 -6.76 26.38
C SER A 54 -15.25 -7.63 26.30
N TRP A 55 -14.70 -7.99 27.45
CA TRP A 55 -13.49 -8.79 27.58
C TRP A 55 -13.79 -10.29 27.62
N ASP A 56 -12.89 -11.11 27.12
CA ASP A 56 -13.08 -12.57 27.03
C ASP A 56 -13.20 -13.27 28.39
N ASN A 57 -12.63 -12.67 29.43
CA ASN A 57 -12.78 -13.13 30.81
C ASN A 57 -14.14 -12.74 31.43
N GLY A 58 -15.07 -12.20 30.63
CA GLY A 58 -16.39 -11.77 31.06
C GLY A 58 -16.45 -10.38 31.70
N ARG A 59 -15.33 -9.64 31.74
CA ARG A 59 -15.30 -8.28 32.27
C ARG A 59 -15.82 -7.27 31.24
N THR A 60 -16.22 -6.10 31.72
CA THR A 60 -16.76 -5.02 30.88
C THR A 60 -16.12 -3.66 31.20
N LEU A 61 -14.90 -3.68 31.75
CA LEU A 61 -14.21 -2.46 32.15
C LEU A 61 -13.81 -1.64 30.91
N SER A 62 -14.11 -0.34 30.94
CA SER A 62 -13.81 0.56 29.82
C SER A 62 -12.31 0.86 29.69
N LEU A 63 -11.84 1.11 28.46
CA LEU A 63 -10.49 1.62 28.20
C LEU A 63 -10.48 3.13 27.99
N ILE A 64 -9.43 3.77 28.48
CA ILE A 64 -9.11 5.19 28.29
C ILE A 64 -7.88 5.26 27.37
N PRO A 65 -8.02 5.67 26.10
CA PRO A 65 -6.93 5.64 25.10
C PRO A 65 -5.63 6.39 25.45
N ASN A 66 -5.66 7.28 26.44
CA ASN A 66 -4.52 8.07 26.88
C ASN A 66 -3.95 7.65 28.24
N GLU A 67 -4.57 6.66 28.90
CA GLU A 67 -4.16 6.19 30.24
C GLU A 67 -3.83 4.69 30.20
N ASP A 68 -4.66 3.89 29.54
CA ASP A 68 -4.44 2.45 29.41
C ASP A 68 -3.52 2.11 28.23
N GLN A 69 -2.78 0.99 28.36
CA GLN A 69 -1.90 0.48 27.31
C GLN A 69 -2.57 -0.72 26.61
N PHE A 70 -2.75 -0.61 25.30
CA PHE A 70 -3.39 -1.64 24.49
C PHE A 70 -3.11 -1.43 23.00
N HIS A 71 -3.36 -2.45 22.20
CA HIS A 71 -3.30 -2.37 20.74
C HIS A 71 -4.50 -3.05 20.08
N ILE A 72 -4.83 -2.61 18.86
CA ILE A 72 -5.86 -3.26 18.05
C ILE A 72 -5.27 -4.58 17.54
N ILE A 73 -5.94 -5.68 17.86
CA ILE A 73 -5.73 -6.95 17.19
C ILE A 73 -6.45 -6.81 15.86
N GLN A 74 -5.68 -6.64 14.78
CA GLN A 74 -6.27 -6.85 13.47
C GLN A 74 -6.79 -8.28 13.48
N PRO A 75 -8.06 -8.53 13.09
CA PRO A 75 -8.51 -9.91 12.98
C PRO A 75 -7.48 -10.63 12.11
N GLU A 76 -6.88 -11.71 12.63
CA GLU A 76 -6.20 -12.65 11.75
C GLU A 76 -7.30 -13.07 10.78
N GLN A 77 -7.28 -12.55 9.55
CA GLN A 77 -8.22 -12.94 8.51
C GLN A 77 -8.15 -14.46 8.48
N ARG A 78 -9.28 -15.12 8.80
CA ARG A 78 -9.35 -16.59 8.77
C ARG A 78 -8.70 -17.05 7.47
N ALA A 79 -7.85 -18.08 7.51
CA ALA A 79 -7.06 -18.52 6.35
C ALA A 79 -7.89 -18.92 5.11
N GLU A 80 -9.22 -18.98 5.23
CA GLU A 80 -10.16 -19.16 4.10
C GLU A 80 -10.76 -17.82 3.60
N ASP A 81 -10.87 -16.80 4.47
CA ASP A 81 -11.32 -15.43 4.13
C ASP A 81 -10.17 -14.50 3.73
N ASN A 82 -8.91 -14.91 3.89
CA ASN A 82 -7.75 -14.10 3.50
C ASN A 82 -7.35 -14.26 2.03
N LYS A 83 -8.10 -15.05 1.22
CA LYS A 83 -7.74 -15.24 -0.19
C LYS A 83 -8.36 -14.20 -1.09
N ILE A 84 -7.55 -13.62 -1.96
CA ILE A 84 -8.01 -12.71 -3.00
C ILE A 84 -7.80 -13.28 -4.39
N ARG A 85 -8.80 -13.06 -5.24
CA ARG A 85 -8.73 -13.37 -6.67
C ARG A 85 -7.96 -12.26 -7.37
N VAL A 86 -6.82 -12.62 -7.95
CA VAL A 86 -5.93 -11.72 -8.69
C VAL A 86 -5.80 -12.16 -10.15
N LEU A 87 -5.31 -11.26 -11.01
CA LEU A 87 -4.86 -11.58 -12.35
C LEU A 87 -3.34 -11.68 -12.35
N VAL A 88 -2.79 -12.85 -12.65
CA VAL A 88 -1.34 -13.06 -12.75
C VAL A 88 -0.92 -12.95 -14.20
N VAL A 89 0.21 -12.28 -14.44
CA VAL A 89 0.80 -12.11 -15.76
C VAL A 89 2.29 -12.46 -15.68
N GLU A 90 2.65 -13.60 -16.24
CA GLU A 90 4.03 -14.05 -16.33
C GLU A 90 4.66 -13.65 -17.67
N PRO A 91 5.99 -13.43 -17.72
CA PRO A 91 6.70 -13.13 -18.96
C PRO A 91 6.43 -14.17 -20.05
N GLY A 92 6.05 -13.70 -21.23
CA GLY A 92 5.78 -14.56 -22.39
C GLY A 92 4.49 -15.40 -22.31
N LYS A 93 3.67 -15.27 -21.26
CA LYS A 93 2.42 -16.02 -21.09
C LYS A 93 1.18 -15.12 -21.14
N ALA A 94 0.05 -15.70 -21.53
CA ALA A 94 -1.24 -15.02 -21.42
C ALA A 94 -1.65 -14.88 -19.93
N PRO A 95 -2.40 -13.83 -19.57
CA PRO A 95 -2.80 -13.58 -18.20
C PRO A 95 -3.85 -14.60 -17.73
N TYR A 96 -3.84 -14.94 -16.44
CA TYR A 96 -4.79 -15.89 -15.86
C TYR A 96 -5.20 -15.51 -14.45
N ALA A 97 -6.41 -15.91 -14.05
CA ALA A 97 -6.90 -15.66 -12.69
C ALA A 97 -6.34 -16.69 -11.71
N GLN A 98 -5.97 -16.24 -10.52
CA GLN A 98 -5.50 -17.10 -9.43
C GLN A 98 -6.02 -16.60 -8.08
N GLN A 99 -6.23 -17.52 -7.14
CA GLN A 99 -6.46 -17.21 -5.73
C GLN A 99 -5.12 -17.21 -5.00
N ILE A 100 -4.82 -16.15 -4.26
CA ILE A 100 -3.59 -16.01 -3.46
C ILE A 100 -3.95 -15.62 -2.04
N GLU A 101 -3.11 -15.96 -1.06
CA GLU A 101 -3.24 -15.38 0.27
C GLU A 101 -2.98 -13.87 0.18
N ASN A 102 -3.80 -13.07 0.84
CA ASN A 102 -3.70 -11.62 0.92
C ASN A 102 -2.76 -11.23 2.06
N ASP A 103 -1.52 -11.67 1.96
CA ASP A 103 -0.46 -11.31 2.89
C ASP A 103 0.83 -11.00 2.14
N TYR A 104 1.67 -10.19 2.78
CA TYR A 104 2.89 -9.68 2.20
C TYR A 104 3.85 -10.79 1.71
N ARG A 105 3.90 -11.94 2.43
CA ARG A 105 4.81 -13.04 2.08
C ARG A 105 4.35 -13.76 0.82
N ALA A 106 3.04 -13.98 0.67
CA ALA A 106 2.47 -14.57 -0.52
C ALA A 106 2.68 -13.68 -1.75
N MET A 107 2.51 -12.36 -1.60
CA MET A 107 2.76 -11.39 -2.66
C MET A 107 4.23 -11.35 -3.08
N GLN A 108 5.17 -11.32 -2.13
CA GLN A 108 6.61 -11.39 -2.43
C GLN A 108 7.00 -12.69 -3.14
N THR A 109 6.41 -13.81 -2.72
CA THR A 109 6.63 -15.11 -3.37
C THR A 109 6.09 -15.11 -4.81
N MET A 110 4.96 -14.42 -5.06
CA MET A 110 4.35 -14.31 -6.39
C MET A 110 5.23 -13.55 -7.39
N VAL A 111 5.89 -12.47 -6.95
CA VAL A 111 6.74 -11.64 -7.81
C VAL A 111 8.23 -12.02 -7.75
N ASP A 112 8.58 -13.05 -6.97
CA ASP A 112 9.94 -13.51 -6.73
C ASP A 112 10.89 -12.42 -6.18
N GLY A 113 10.40 -11.62 -5.21
CA GLY A 113 11.21 -10.55 -4.62
C GLY A 113 10.43 -9.53 -3.80
N SER A 114 11.08 -8.40 -3.52
CA SER A 114 10.44 -7.25 -2.88
C SER A 114 9.35 -6.69 -3.78
N ILE A 115 8.19 -6.39 -3.20
CA ILE A 115 7.05 -5.86 -3.96
C ILE A 115 7.15 -4.34 -4.09
N GLU A 116 6.93 -3.85 -5.31
CA GLU A 116 6.55 -2.48 -5.64
C GLU A 116 5.12 -2.50 -6.18
N PHE A 117 4.35 -1.43 -5.98
CA PHE A 117 3.00 -1.31 -6.52
C PHE A 117 2.85 -0.14 -7.49
N PHE A 118 2.05 -0.35 -8.54
CA PHE A 118 1.70 0.69 -9.52
C PHE A 118 0.18 0.85 -9.62
N PRO A 119 -0.37 2.08 -9.50
CA PRO A 119 -1.80 2.31 -9.58
C PRO A 119 -2.33 2.13 -11.00
N LEU A 120 -3.50 1.50 -11.12
CA LEU A 120 -4.28 1.34 -12.35
C LEU A 120 -5.67 2.00 -12.15
N PRO A 121 -5.75 3.34 -12.33
CA PRO A 121 -6.89 4.13 -11.87
C PRO A 121 -8.19 3.89 -12.65
N GLU A 122 -8.14 3.24 -13.81
CA GLU A 122 -9.30 3.06 -14.71
C GLU A 122 -10.45 2.32 -14.03
N LEU A 123 -10.13 1.34 -13.17
CA LEU A 123 -11.12 0.49 -12.50
C LEU A 123 -10.83 0.28 -11.01
N GLY A 124 -10.12 1.22 -10.37
CA GLY A 124 -9.77 1.13 -8.94
C GLY A 124 -8.97 -0.12 -8.64
N CYS A 125 -7.92 -0.35 -9.42
CA CYS A 125 -7.02 -1.48 -9.29
C CYS A 125 -5.59 -0.98 -9.14
N HIS A 126 -4.70 -1.88 -8.77
CA HIS A 126 -3.27 -1.66 -8.83
C HIS A 126 -2.59 -2.98 -9.11
N LEU A 127 -1.34 -2.92 -9.58
CA LEU A 127 -0.51 -4.09 -9.79
C LEU A 127 0.64 -4.11 -8.82
N TYR A 128 1.12 -5.31 -8.52
CA TYR A 128 2.36 -5.57 -7.80
C TYR A 128 3.36 -6.25 -8.72
N CYS A 129 4.60 -5.79 -8.67
CA CYS A 129 5.74 -6.39 -9.37
C CYS A 129 6.97 -6.41 -8.47
N ASN A 130 8.05 -6.98 -8.98
CA ASN A 130 9.33 -7.01 -8.29
C ASN A 130 10.06 -5.67 -8.43
N ASP A 131 10.30 -4.98 -7.30
CA ASP A 131 11.01 -3.68 -7.22
C ASP A 131 12.43 -3.76 -7.82
N GLU A 132 13.08 -4.90 -7.67
CA GLU A 132 14.43 -5.14 -8.17
C GLU A 132 14.44 -5.90 -9.50
N GLY A 133 13.28 -6.11 -10.14
CA GLY A 133 13.18 -6.99 -11.32
C GLY A 133 14.11 -6.58 -12.45
N LYS A 134 14.26 -5.27 -12.69
CA LYS A 134 15.20 -4.75 -13.69
C LYS A 134 16.66 -4.95 -13.29
N LEU A 135 16.97 -4.66 -12.03
CA LEU A 135 18.34 -4.75 -11.50
C LEU A 135 18.82 -6.22 -11.47
N ASN A 136 17.90 -7.15 -11.25
CA ASN A 136 18.16 -8.58 -11.18
C ASN A 136 18.12 -9.28 -12.55
N GLY A 137 17.90 -8.54 -13.64
CA GLY A 137 17.89 -9.10 -14.99
C GLY A 137 16.68 -9.98 -15.30
N LEU A 138 15.54 -9.75 -14.65
CA LEU A 138 14.32 -10.52 -14.91
C LEU A 138 13.77 -10.20 -16.31
N PRO A 139 13.25 -11.20 -17.05
CA PRO A 139 12.78 -10.98 -18.40
C PRO A 139 11.66 -9.93 -18.46
N GLY A 140 11.74 -9.03 -19.44
CA GLY A 140 10.70 -8.03 -19.69
C GLY A 140 9.35 -8.68 -19.98
N ASN A 141 8.30 -8.13 -19.37
CA ASN A 141 6.97 -8.70 -19.38
C ASN A 141 5.99 -7.84 -20.18
N ARG A 142 5.51 -6.71 -19.63
CA ARG A 142 4.51 -5.79 -20.24
C ARG A 142 4.99 -4.36 -20.14
N ARG A 143 4.58 -3.56 -21.13
CA ARG A 143 4.79 -2.11 -21.09
C ARG A 143 3.60 -1.41 -20.42
N LEU A 144 3.92 -0.46 -19.55
CA LEU A 144 2.97 0.45 -18.93
C LEU A 144 2.74 1.70 -19.77
N ASP A 145 1.69 2.45 -19.44
CA ASP A 145 1.32 3.67 -20.20
C ASP A 145 2.38 4.78 -20.11
N ASN A 146 3.17 4.78 -19.03
CA ASN A 146 4.35 5.63 -18.87
C ASN A 146 5.56 5.17 -19.71
N LYS A 147 5.37 4.17 -20.58
CA LYS A 147 6.37 3.48 -21.43
C LYS A 147 7.33 2.56 -20.68
N ASP A 148 7.21 2.46 -19.37
CA ASP A 148 8.10 1.62 -18.58
C ASP A 148 7.82 0.13 -18.81
N ILE A 149 8.84 -0.72 -18.71
CA ILE A 149 8.72 -2.17 -18.87
C ILE A 149 8.81 -2.84 -17.50
N ILE A 150 7.75 -3.58 -17.15
CA ILE A 150 7.75 -4.44 -15.98
C ILE A 150 8.65 -5.65 -16.29
N CYS A 151 9.58 -5.96 -15.39
CA CYS A 151 10.46 -7.12 -15.50
C CYS A 151 10.06 -8.20 -14.48
N GLY A 152 9.88 -9.44 -14.96
CA GLY A 152 9.38 -10.55 -14.14
C GLY A 152 7.86 -10.65 -14.07
N THR A 153 7.37 -11.55 -13.22
CA THR A 153 5.93 -11.76 -12.98
C THR A 153 5.33 -10.57 -12.25
N PHE A 154 4.13 -10.16 -12.65
CA PHE A 154 3.32 -9.21 -11.89
C PHE A 154 1.90 -9.75 -11.72
N PHE A 155 1.17 -9.19 -10.76
CA PHE A 155 -0.24 -9.49 -10.58
C PHE A 155 -1.06 -8.25 -10.28
N ILE A 156 -2.37 -8.30 -10.55
CA ILE A 156 -3.31 -7.20 -10.37
C ILE A 156 -4.36 -7.59 -9.34
N CYS A 157 -4.67 -6.68 -8.42
CA CYS A 157 -5.80 -6.79 -7.52
C CYS A 157 -6.62 -5.48 -7.48
N ALA A 158 -7.77 -5.52 -6.81
CA ALA A 158 -8.65 -4.36 -6.66
C ALA A 158 -8.40 -3.66 -5.32
N ASP A 159 -8.70 -2.36 -5.26
CA ASP A 159 -8.62 -1.55 -4.05
C ASP A 159 -10.03 -1.32 -3.47
N ASP A 160 -10.19 -1.40 -2.16
CA ASP A 160 -11.47 -1.15 -1.45
C ASP A 160 -11.80 0.34 -1.23
N GLY A 161 -10.92 1.25 -1.64
CA GLY A 161 -10.97 2.69 -1.43
C GLY A 161 -10.36 3.15 -0.10
N HIS A 162 -9.86 2.22 0.71
CA HIS A 162 -9.23 2.46 2.01
C HIS A 162 -7.79 1.96 2.07
N GLY A 163 -7.24 1.49 0.93
CA GLY A 163 -5.88 0.99 0.82
C GLY A 163 -5.74 -0.49 1.18
N ASN A 164 -6.85 -1.26 1.21
CA ASN A 164 -6.79 -2.71 1.31
C ASN A 164 -7.00 -3.38 -0.04
N ASP A 165 -6.28 -4.48 -0.24
CA ASP A 165 -6.38 -5.31 -1.43
C ASP A 165 -7.60 -6.22 -1.32
N ILE A 166 -8.41 -6.25 -2.38
CA ILE A 166 -9.60 -7.09 -2.49
C ILE A 166 -9.63 -7.85 -3.81
N SER A 167 -10.45 -8.89 -3.85
CA SER A 167 -10.65 -9.71 -5.04
C SER A 167 -11.13 -8.91 -6.25
N LEU A 168 -10.56 -9.18 -7.42
CA LEU A 168 -11.07 -8.66 -8.69
C LEU A 168 -12.50 -9.16 -8.94
N ASN A 169 -13.40 -8.25 -9.26
CA ASN A 169 -14.69 -8.59 -9.82
C ASN A 169 -14.57 -8.96 -11.32
N ASP A 170 -15.62 -9.55 -11.90
CA ASP A 170 -15.58 -10.02 -13.29
C ASP A 170 -15.38 -8.92 -14.33
N LYS A 171 -15.78 -7.68 -14.03
CA LYS A 171 -15.55 -6.54 -14.92
C LYS A 171 -14.07 -6.16 -14.94
N GLN A 172 -13.46 -6.03 -13.76
CA GLN A 172 -12.03 -5.72 -13.62
C GLN A 172 -11.17 -6.82 -14.23
N LEU A 173 -11.44 -8.08 -13.90
CA LEU A 173 -10.69 -9.21 -14.43
C LEU A 173 -10.75 -9.26 -15.96
N ARG A 174 -11.95 -9.15 -16.55
CA ARG A 174 -12.12 -9.16 -18.01
C ARG A 174 -11.37 -8.01 -18.67
N TYR A 175 -11.44 -6.81 -18.10
CA TYR A 175 -10.77 -5.63 -18.65
C TYR A 175 -9.25 -5.81 -18.68
N TYR A 176 -8.63 -6.23 -17.58
CA TYR A 176 -7.17 -6.40 -17.55
C TYR A 176 -6.68 -7.66 -18.28
N THR A 177 -7.51 -8.70 -18.35
CA THR A 177 -7.24 -9.87 -19.21
C THR A 177 -7.18 -9.46 -20.68
N GLU A 178 -8.08 -8.57 -21.13
CA GLU A 178 -8.06 -8.01 -22.47
C GLU A 178 -6.84 -7.12 -22.68
N ARG A 179 -6.60 -6.19 -21.75
CA ARG A 179 -5.49 -5.21 -21.82
C ARG A 179 -4.13 -5.89 -21.96
N PHE A 180 -3.89 -6.97 -21.21
CA PHE A 180 -2.61 -7.67 -21.17
C PHE A 180 -2.63 -9.03 -21.88
N ARG A 181 -3.60 -9.25 -22.80
CA ARG A 181 -3.79 -10.53 -23.46
C ARG A 181 -2.54 -11.02 -24.18
N GLU A 182 -2.00 -10.18 -25.05
CA GLU A 182 -0.96 -10.56 -26.00
C GLU A 182 0.41 -10.50 -25.33
N PRO A 183 1.20 -11.58 -25.40
CA PRO A 183 2.58 -11.53 -25.01
C PRO A 183 3.42 -10.53 -25.81
N GLU A 184 4.20 -9.74 -25.09
CA GLU A 184 5.16 -8.77 -25.59
C GLU A 184 6.56 -9.35 -25.39
N ARG A 185 7.50 -8.92 -26.24
CA ARG A 185 8.90 -9.34 -26.18
C ARG A 185 9.78 -8.11 -26.31
N TYR A 186 10.79 -8.04 -25.46
CA TYR A 186 11.79 -6.97 -25.44
C TYR A 186 13.18 -7.59 -25.46
N SER A 187 14.18 -6.84 -25.90
CA SER A 187 15.57 -7.23 -25.67
C SER A 187 15.96 -6.96 -24.22
N ASP A 188 17.05 -7.56 -23.75
CA ASP A 188 17.56 -7.30 -22.41
C ASP A 188 17.96 -5.83 -22.25
N GLU A 189 18.58 -5.21 -23.27
CA GLU A 189 18.96 -3.80 -23.20
C GLU A 189 17.75 -2.87 -23.08
N GLU A 190 16.65 -3.22 -23.74
CA GLU A 190 15.41 -2.44 -23.70
C GLU A 190 14.68 -2.61 -22.36
N ALA A 191 14.50 -3.87 -21.90
CA ALA A 191 13.76 -4.17 -20.69
C ALA A 191 14.41 -3.59 -19.43
N HIS A 192 15.74 -3.64 -19.38
CA HIS A 192 16.53 -3.23 -18.22
C HIS A 192 17.06 -1.79 -18.35
N HIS A 193 16.60 -1.03 -19.34
CA HIS A 193 16.97 0.38 -19.47
C HIS A 193 16.41 1.19 -18.30
N VAL A 194 17.30 1.78 -17.50
CA VAL A 194 16.92 2.74 -16.46
C VAL A 194 17.40 4.11 -16.92
N GLU A 195 16.48 5.01 -17.25
CA GLU A 195 16.81 6.43 -17.42
C GLU A 195 17.14 7.04 -16.06
N CYS A 196 18.40 6.88 -15.62
CA CYS A 196 18.92 7.59 -14.47
C CYS A 196 19.16 9.06 -14.83
N VAL A 197 18.24 9.94 -14.45
CA VAL A 197 18.50 11.39 -14.48
C VAL A 197 19.44 11.73 -13.32
N ILE A 198 20.73 11.81 -13.61
CA ILE A 198 21.72 12.35 -12.66
C ILE A 198 21.44 13.85 -12.52
N LYS A 199 20.64 14.24 -11.54
CA LYS A 199 20.53 15.65 -11.13
C LYS A 199 21.78 15.99 -10.34
N VAL A 200 22.77 16.56 -11.01
CA VAL A 200 23.92 17.18 -10.34
C VAL A 200 23.36 18.32 -9.49
N MET A 201 23.44 18.20 -8.17
CA MET A 201 23.10 19.32 -7.31
C MET A 201 24.19 20.38 -7.43
N PRO A 202 23.82 21.65 -7.61
CA PRO A 202 24.81 22.71 -7.67
C PRO A 202 25.58 22.79 -6.34
N SER A 203 26.89 22.92 -6.46
CA SER A 203 27.83 23.12 -5.37
C SER A 203 27.78 24.58 -4.91
N ALA A 204 28.22 24.85 -3.66
CA ALA A 204 28.40 26.21 -3.16
C ALA A 204 29.44 27.03 -3.96
N SER A 205 30.21 26.38 -4.82
CA SER A 205 31.13 27.00 -5.78
C SER A 205 30.49 27.43 -7.10
N ASP A 206 29.28 26.95 -7.41
CA ASP A 206 28.66 27.18 -8.71
C ASP A 206 28.01 28.56 -8.77
N SER A 207 28.13 29.24 -9.90
CA SER A 207 27.53 30.55 -10.06
C SER A 207 26.01 30.44 -10.12
N ILE A 208 25.29 31.49 -9.70
CA ILE A 208 23.81 31.54 -9.79
C ILE A 208 23.33 31.30 -11.23
N GLU A 209 24.10 31.75 -12.23
CA GLU A 209 23.76 31.53 -13.63
C GLU A 209 23.91 30.06 -14.04
N ASP A 210 24.97 29.40 -13.59
CA ASP A 210 25.19 27.96 -13.82
C ASP A 210 24.10 27.13 -13.12
N VAL A 211 23.72 27.50 -11.89
CA VAL A 211 22.61 26.89 -11.16
C VAL A 211 21.30 27.03 -11.93
N MET A 212 21.01 28.24 -12.44
CA MET A 212 19.80 28.50 -13.21
C MET A 212 19.78 27.76 -14.55
N ARG A 213 20.93 27.58 -15.21
CA ARG A 213 21.08 26.73 -16.41
C ARG A 213 20.88 25.25 -16.08
N MET A 214 21.51 24.74 -15.00
CA MET A 214 21.35 23.35 -14.55
C MET A 214 19.91 23.01 -14.18
N LEU A 215 19.18 23.97 -13.61
CA LEU A 215 17.75 23.84 -13.28
C LEU A 215 16.83 24.06 -14.48
N GLY A 216 17.37 24.39 -15.66
CA GLY A 216 16.59 24.66 -16.88
C GLY A 216 15.76 25.94 -16.82
N LEU A 217 16.07 26.86 -15.90
CA LEU A 217 15.40 28.14 -15.71
C LEU A 217 15.95 29.26 -16.61
N LEU A 218 17.09 29.01 -17.26
CA LEU A 218 17.66 29.83 -18.32
C LEU A 218 17.86 28.96 -19.55
N GLN A 219 17.33 29.41 -20.70
CA GLN A 219 17.62 28.83 -22.01
C GLN A 219 18.58 29.76 -22.75
N ASP A 220 19.57 29.20 -23.43
CA ASP A 220 20.45 29.98 -24.31
C ASP A 220 19.60 30.55 -25.45
N GLY A 221 19.55 31.88 -25.53
CA GLY A 221 18.93 32.57 -26.64
C GLY A 221 19.72 32.33 -27.92
N ASN A 222 19.27 31.41 -28.77
CA ASN A 222 19.68 31.38 -30.16
C ASN A 222 18.98 32.52 -30.90
N ASP A 223 19.62 33.70 -30.90
CA ASP A 223 19.36 34.75 -31.88
C ASP A 223 19.97 34.32 -33.23
N GLU A 224 19.21 33.59 -34.05
CA GLU A 224 19.44 33.59 -35.50
C GLU A 224 18.45 34.55 -36.16
N MET A 225 18.94 35.77 -36.34
CA MET A 225 18.36 36.83 -37.15
C MET A 225 18.52 36.47 -38.63
N GLU A 226 17.52 35.81 -39.24
CA GLU A 226 17.42 35.72 -40.70
C GLU A 226 16.84 37.04 -41.25
N ARG A 227 17.66 37.76 -42.02
CA ARG A 227 17.27 38.86 -42.90
C ARG A 227 16.95 38.35 -44.29
#